data_AF-A0A8H6SWV4-F1
#
_entry.id   AF-A0A8H6SWV4-F1
#
_cell.length_a   1.000
_cell.length_b   1.000
_cell.length_c   1.000
_cell.angle_alpha   90.00
_cell.angle_beta   90.00
_cell.angle_gamma   90.00
#
_symmetry.space_group_name_H-M   'P 1'
#
loop_
_entity.id
_entity.type
_entity.pdbx_description
1 polymer ?
#
loop_
_entity_poly.entity_id
_entity_poly.type
_entity_poly.pdbx_seq_one_letter_code
_entity_poly.pdbx_strand_id
1 'polypeptide(L)'
;MASTSVPRKRTIESSIEAPPAKVAKMHPFFSKTSATSTLRWLKPLGSSNTCLHGVNMEPLSVAKVAALDLDGTLIAGPNNRWRWWNKSVPTKLSEIVKDGYALVIITNQAGLKKPEQVAGWKRKLASIAAALPEVPFRVFAAVAKDEYRKPMKAFIAV
;
A
#
# COMPACT_ATOMS: atom_id res chain seq x y z
N MET A 1 61.84 50.37 -28.39
CA MET A 1 61.43 49.42 -29.46
C MET A 1 60.69 48.28 -28.79
N ALA A 2 59.49 47.84 -29.14
CA ALA A 2 58.55 48.19 -30.20
C ALA A 2 57.11 47.88 -29.72
N SER A 3 56.14 48.64 -30.23
CA SER A 3 54.68 48.47 -30.05
C SER A 3 54.09 47.46 -31.04
N THR A 4 52.79 47.16 -30.83
CA THR A 4 51.79 46.57 -31.75
C THR A 4 51.79 45.03 -31.81
N SER A 5 50.70 44.28 -32.01
CA SER A 5 49.28 44.54 -32.30
C SER A 5 48.50 43.20 -32.09
N VAL A 6 47.19 43.26 -31.88
CA VAL A 6 46.28 42.09 -31.90
C VAL A 6 45.86 41.80 -33.35
N PRO A 7 45.65 40.53 -33.74
CA PRO A 7 44.42 40.25 -34.49
C PRO A 7 43.74 38.90 -34.16
N ARG A 8 42.43 39.03 -33.89
CA ARG A 8 41.28 38.19 -34.29
C ARG A 8 41.57 36.91 -35.09
N LYS A 9 41.02 35.77 -34.64
CA LYS A 9 40.78 34.59 -35.50
C LYS A 9 39.33 34.09 -35.36
N ARG A 10 38.68 33.96 -36.52
CA ARG A 10 37.29 33.53 -36.74
C ARG A 10 37.14 32.01 -36.61
N THR A 11 35.91 31.65 -36.28
CA THR A 11 35.21 30.35 -36.31
C THR A 11 35.54 29.47 -37.51
N ILE A 12 35.67 28.16 -37.25
CA ILE A 12 35.42 27.08 -38.22
C ILE A 12 34.61 26.00 -37.49
N GLU A 13 33.36 25.81 -37.93
CA GLU A 13 32.60 24.57 -37.69
C GLU A 13 33.17 23.47 -38.59
N SER A 14 33.35 22.28 -38.03
CA SER A 14 33.57 21.08 -38.82
C SER A 14 32.85 19.90 -38.18
N SER A 15 31.79 19.48 -38.87
CA SER A 15 31.03 18.24 -38.69
C SER A 15 31.97 17.02 -38.80
N ILE A 16 31.90 16.09 -37.84
CA ILE A 16 32.43 14.73 -38.02
C ILE A 16 31.43 13.72 -37.45
N GLU A 17 31.12 12.75 -38.30
CA GLU A 17 30.19 11.63 -38.16
C GLU A 17 30.72 10.54 -37.20
N ALA A 18 29.80 9.75 -36.63
CA ALA A 18 29.95 8.93 -35.43
C ALA A 18 30.56 7.52 -35.64
N PRO A 19 31.04 6.85 -34.56
CA PRO A 19 31.16 5.38 -34.50
C PRO A 19 30.13 4.71 -33.54
N PRO A 20 29.84 3.39 -33.72
CA PRO A 20 28.64 2.75 -33.16
C PRO A 20 28.82 2.03 -31.81
N ALA A 21 27.68 1.93 -31.12
CA ALA A 21 27.19 0.87 -30.22
C ALA A 21 27.96 0.51 -28.93
N LYS A 22 27.30 0.76 -27.78
CA LYS A 22 27.09 -0.25 -26.72
C LYS A 22 25.67 -0.12 -26.17
N VAL A 23 24.72 -0.82 -26.79
CA VAL A 23 23.41 -1.04 -26.17
C VAL A 23 23.60 -2.09 -25.07
N ALA A 24 23.55 -1.65 -23.83
CA ALA A 24 23.48 -2.56 -22.70
C ALA A 24 22.17 -3.36 -22.82
N LYS A 25 22.26 -4.64 -23.20
CA LYS A 25 21.15 -5.58 -23.16
C LYS A 25 20.81 -5.83 -21.69
N MET A 26 19.89 -5.04 -21.15
CA MET A 26 19.28 -5.36 -19.86
C MET A 26 18.46 -6.62 -20.01
N HIS A 27 18.94 -7.72 -19.44
CA HIS A 27 18.16 -8.95 -19.29
C HIS A 27 16.97 -8.71 -18.35
N PRO A 28 15.77 -9.25 -18.62
CA PRO A 28 14.53 -8.96 -17.90
C PRO A 28 14.45 -9.73 -16.56
N PHE A 29 15.51 -9.70 -15.76
CA PHE A 29 15.58 -10.43 -14.48
C PHE A 29 15.23 -9.57 -13.26
N PHE A 30 15.14 -8.25 -13.43
CA PHE A 30 14.74 -7.31 -12.39
C PHE A 30 13.50 -6.50 -12.80
N SER A 31 12.46 -7.15 -13.33
CA SER A 31 11.12 -6.62 -13.10
C SER A 31 10.76 -6.91 -11.65
N LYS A 32 11.16 -6.01 -10.74
CA LYS A 32 10.33 -5.78 -9.57
C LYS A 32 9.01 -5.28 -10.14
N THR A 33 8.08 -6.19 -10.43
CA THR A 33 6.68 -5.87 -10.52
C THR A 33 6.32 -5.39 -9.11
N SER A 34 6.58 -4.12 -8.84
CA SER A 34 5.99 -3.41 -7.73
C SER A 34 4.52 -3.41 -8.05
N ALA A 35 3.81 -4.47 -7.68
CA ALA A 35 2.37 -4.53 -7.77
C ALA A 35 1.88 -3.26 -7.06
N THR A 36 1.40 -2.30 -7.85
CA THR A 36 0.88 -1.04 -7.33
C THR A 36 -0.23 -1.42 -6.38
N SER A 37 0.00 -1.21 -5.08
CA SER A 37 -0.95 -1.62 -4.04
C SER A 37 -2.31 -1.00 -4.33
N THR A 38 -3.32 -1.84 -4.55
CA THR A 38 -4.72 -1.45 -4.75
C THR A 38 -5.37 -0.87 -3.50
N LEU A 39 -4.71 -1.01 -2.34
CA LEU A 39 -5.15 -0.46 -1.06
C LEU A 39 -4.92 1.06 -0.99
N ARG A 40 -6.01 1.82 -0.89
CA ARG A 40 -6.04 3.28 -0.74
C ARG A 40 -6.40 3.66 0.70
N TRP A 41 -5.63 4.55 1.31
CA TRP A 41 -5.94 5.10 2.64
C TRP A 41 -6.80 6.35 2.52
N LEU A 42 -7.81 6.44 3.39
CA LEU A 42 -8.73 7.57 3.45
C LEU A 42 -8.39 8.45 4.67
N LYS A 43 -9.05 9.61 4.78
CA LYS A 43 -8.91 10.50 5.94
C LYS A 43 -9.30 9.72 7.20
N PRO A 44 -8.46 9.68 8.25
CA PRO A 44 -8.84 9.02 9.50
C PRO A 44 -10.17 9.54 10.05
N LEU A 45 -10.88 8.65 10.75
CA LEU A 45 -12.18 8.95 11.36
C LEU A 45 -11.99 9.47 12.80
N GLY A 46 -12.99 10.22 13.25
CA GLY A 46 -13.07 10.81 14.59
C GLY A 46 -12.45 12.20 14.67
N SER A 47 -12.93 12.99 15.63
CA SER A 47 -12.36 14.32 15.94
C SER A 47 -10.86 14.26 16.25
N SER A 48 -10.42 13.13 16.80
CA SER A 48 -9.02 12.87 17.18
C SER A 48 -8.22 12.09 16.13
N ASN A 49 -8.80 11.80 14.95
CA ASN A 49 -8.18 11.01 13.88
C ASN A 49 -7.64 9.63 14.34
N THR A 50 -8.31 9.01 15.31
CA THR A 50 -7.87 7.80 16.02
C THR A 50 -8.33 6.48 15.39
N CYS A 51 -9.11 6.55 14.31
CA CYS A 51 -9.46 5.39 13.49
C CYS A 51 -8.90 5.55 12.07
N LEU A 52 -7.83 4.81 11.77
CA LEU A 52 -7.32 4.72 10.40
C LEU A 52 -8.26 3.85 9.58
N HIS A 53 -8.53 4.23 8.33
CA HIS A 53 -9.31 3.36 7.45
C HIS A 53 -8.88 3.46 5.99
N GLY A 54 -9.14 2.40 5.25
CA GLY A 54 -8.74 2.27 3.86
C GLY A 54 -9.58 1.24 3.12
N VAL A 55 -9.47 1.26 1.79
CA VAL A 55 -10.22 0.38 0.89
C VAL A 55 -9.27 -0.31 -0.07
N ASN A 56 -9.39 -1.63 -0.19
CA ASN A 56 -8.77 -2.40 -1.25
C ASN A 56 -9.75 -2.53 -2.40
N MET A 57 -9.33 -2.16 -3.62
CA MET A 57 -10.17 -2.19 -4.82
C MET A 57 -11.44 -1.32 -4.63
N GLU A 58 -12.62 -1.86 -4.94
CA GLU A 58 -13.92 -1.21 -4.71
C GLU A 58 -14.83 -2.14 -3.89
N PRO A 59 -14.84 -2.00 -2.55
CA PRO A 59 -15.70 -2.80 -1.68
C PRO A 59 -17.19 -2.55 -1.92
N LEU A 60 -17.97 -3.64 -1.91
CA LEU A 60 -19.42 -3.56 -2.03
C LEU A 60 -20.03 -2.70 -0.90
N SER A 61 -21.02 -1.89 -1.26
CA SER A 61 -21.86 -1.15 -0.31
C SER A 61 -23.22 -1.84 -0.27
N VAL A 62 -23.32 -2.91 0.53
CA VAL A 62 -24.49 -3.79 0.62
C VAL A 62 -24.85 -4.06 2.08
N ALA A 63 -26.10 -4.46 2.34
CA ALA A 63 -26.59 -4.73 3.69
C ALA A 63 -25.95 -5.96 4.36
N LYS A 64 -25.50 -6.94 3.57
CA LYS A 64 -24.81 -8.14 4.08
C LYS A 64 -23.34 -7.81 4.34
N VAL A 65 -22.92 -7.77 5.59
CA VAL A 65 -21.54 -7.44 5.98
C VAL A 65 -20.89 -8.62 6.71
N ALA A 66 -19.70 -9.00 6.26
CA ALA A 66 -18.81 -9.90 6.99
C ALA A 66 -17.71 -9.06 7.65
N ALA A 67 -17.81 -8.86 8.97
CA ALA A 67 -16.84 -8.10 9.75
C ALA A 67 -15.88 -9.04 10.49
N LEU A 68 -14.59 -9.01 10.15
CA LEU A 68 -13.57 -9.92 10.68
C LEU A 68 -12.46 -9.16 11.41
N ASP A 69 -11.86 -9.80 12.43
CA ASP A 69 -10.62 -9.31 13.01
C ASP A 69 -9.40 -9.63 12.11
N LEU A 70 -8.27 -8.96 12.35
CA LEU A 70 -7.06 -9.17 11.54
C LEU A 70 -6.09 -10.17 12.19
N ASP A 71 -5.45 -9.77 13.28
CA ASP A 71 -4.37 -10.51 13.92
C ASP A 71 -4.94 -11.67 14.75
N GLY A 72 -4.49 -12.90 14.49
CA GLY A 72 -5.04 -14.11 15.11
C GLY A 72 -6.33 -14.64 14.45
N THR A 73 -6.82 -13.97 13.41
CA THR A 73 -8.01 -14.39 12.65
C THR A 73 -7.67 -14.61 11.17
N LEU A 74 -7.29 -13.55 10.45
CA LEU A 74 -6.88 -13.66 9.04
C LEU A 74 -5.41 -14.00 8.91
N ILE A 75 -4.59 -13.39 9.78
CA ILE A 75 -3.14 -13.52 9.73
C ILE A 75 -2.57 -13.90 11.09
N ALA A 76 -1.36 -14.43 11.08
CA ALA A 76 -0.54 -14.67 12.26
C ALA A 76 0.87 -14.10 12.06
N GLY A 77 1.58 -13.88 13.17
CA GLY A 77 2.97 -13.41 13.16
C GLY A 77 3.11 -11.88 13.26
N PRO A 78 4.35 -11.39 13.44
CA PRO A 78 4.64 -9.98 13.68
C PRO A 78 4.50 -9.14 12.40
N ASN A 79 4.53 -7.82 12.58
CA ASN A 79 4.24 -6.85 11.50
C ASN A 79 5.07 -7.01 10.22
N ASN A 80 6.31 -7.49 10.32
CA ASN A 80 7.23 -7.64 9.18
C ASN A 80 7.27 -9.05 8.58
N ARG A 81 6.62 -10.04 9.20
CA ARG A 81 6.66 -11.46 8.79
C ARG A 81 5.30 -12.13 9.00
N TRP A 82 4.24 -11.47 8.55
CA TRP A 82 2.90 -12.04 8.64
C TRP A 82 2.79 -13.26 7.71
N ARG A 83 1.90 -14.18 8.09
CA ARG A 83 1.43 -15.30 7.27
C ARG A 83 -0.07 -15.43 7.42
N TRP A 84 -0.73 -16.11 6.49
CA TRP A 84 -2.12 -16.52 6.70
C TRP A 84 -2.27 -17.32 7.98
N TRP A 85 -3.30 -17.04 8.77
CA TRP A 85 -3.60 -17.77 9.99
C TRP A 85 -3.87 -19.25 9.67
N ASN A 86 -4.61 -19.50 8.59
CA ASN A 86 -4.78 -20.80 7.96
C ASN A 86 -4.63 -20.67 6.45
N LYS A 87 -4.12 -21.70 5.77
CA LYS A 87 -4.00 -21.72 4.30
C LYS A 87 -5.33 -21.50 3.57
N SER A 88 -6.46 -21.82 4.20
CA SER A 88 -7.80 -21.62 3.63
C SER A 88 -8.30 -20.18 3.66
N VAL A 89 -7.64 -19.27 4.41
CA VAL A 89 -8.12 -17.89 4.60
C VAL A 89 -8.39 -17.17 3.27
N PRO A 90 -7.46 -17.12 2.29
CA PRO A 90 -7.71 -16.42 1.01
C PRO A 90 -8.94 -16.95 0.27
N THR A 91 -9.08 -18.28 0.21
CA THR A 91 -10.22 -18.94 -0.43
C THR A 91 -11.54 -18.57 0.26
N LYS A 92 -11.57 -18.61 1.60
CA LYS A 92 -12.76 -18.24 2.37
C LYS A 92 -13.16 -16.78 2.24
N LEU A 93 -12.19 -15.87 2.15
CA LEU A 93 -12.49 -14.45 1.89
C LEU A 93 -13.06 -14.24 0.48
N SER A 94 -12.57 -14.97 -0.52
CA SER A 94 -13.13 -14.96 -1.88
C SER A 94 -14.58 -15.49 -1.91
N GLU A 95 -14.85 -16.59 -1.20
CA GLU A 95 -16.21 -17.14 -1.06
C GLU A 95 -17.17 -16.11 -0.44
N ILE A 96 -16.78 -15.45 0.66
CA ILE A 96 -17.60 -14.41 1.31
C ILE A 96 -18.01 -13.30 0.32
N VAL A 97 -17.07 -12.81 -0.49
CA VAL A 97 -17.37 -11.77 -1.49
C VAL A 97 -18.26 -12.31 -2.61
N LYS A 98 -18.01 -13.54 -3.08
CA LYS A 98 -18.84 -14.21 -4.11
C LYS A 98 -20.27 -14.43 -3.64
N ASP A 99 -20.46 -14.69 -2.35
CA ASP A 99 -21.78 -14.83 -1.71
C ASP A 99 -22.49 -13.47 -1.50
N GLY A 100 -21.88 -12.38 -1.95
CA GLY A 100 -22.48 -11.05 -1.97
C GLY A 100 -22.34 -10.28 -0.65
N TYR A 101 -21.38 -10.65 0.21
CA TYR A 101 -21.08 -9.88 1.42
C TYR A 101 -20.08 -8.77 1.15
N ALA A 102 -20.29 -7.60 1.75
CA ALA A 102 -19.24 -6.61 1.95
C ALA A 102 -18.25 -7.12 3.01
N LEU A 103 -16.99 -7.28 2.63
CA LEU A 103 -15.94 -7.68 3.56
C LEU A 103 -15.34 -6.47 4.28
N VAL A 104 -15.40 -6.48 5.61
CA VAL A 104 -14.86 -5.45 6.48
C VAL A 104 -13.87 -6.07 7.46
N ILE A 105 -12.67 -5.51 7.55
CA ILE A 105 -11.66 -5.87 8.54
C ILE A 105 -11.66 -4.80 9.62
N ILE A 106 -11.86 -5.19 10.87
CA ILE A 106 -11.84 -4.28 12.02
C ILE A 106 -10.75 -4.76 12.97
N THR A 107 -9.76 -3.92 13.30
CA THR A 107 -8.63 -4.32 14.14
C THR A 107 -8.25 -3.27 15.19
N ASN A 108 -7.80 -3.73 16.35
CA ASN A 108 -7.28 -2.87 17.43
C ASN A 108 -5.76 -2.73 17.29
N GLN A 109 -5.26 -1.54 16.98
CA GLN A 109 -3.85 -1.26 16.68
C GLN A 109 -3.26 -0.18 17.61
N ALA A 110 -3.56 -0.26 18.92
CA ALA A 110 -3.12 0.71 19.93
C ALA A 110 -1.59 0.83 20.12
N GLY A 111 -0.81 -0.06 19.49
CA GLY A 111 0.65 0.01 19.43
C GLY A 111 1.19 1.00 18.39
N LEU A 112 0.35 1.50 17.47
CA LEU A 112 0.76 2.42 16.40
C LEU A 112 0.78 3.87 16.90
N LYS A 113 1.78 4.21 17.72
CA LYS A 113 1.91 5.53 18.35
C LYS A 113 2.76 6.51 17.55
N LYS A 114 3.68 6.00 16.73
CA LYS A 114 4.61 6.80 15.94
C LYS A 114 4.32 6.72 14.44
N PRO A 115 4.59 7.77 13.65
CA PRO A 115 4.37 7.77 12.20
C PRO A 115 5.05 6.60 11.48
N GLU A 116 6.25 6.19 11.91
CA GLU A 116 7.00 5.09 11.28
C GLU A 116 6.32 3.74 11.53
N GLN A 117 5.70 3.57 12.70
CA GLN A 117 4.94 2.37 13.04
C GLN A 117 3.67 2.29 12.18
N VAL A 118 2.96 3.42 12.04
CA VAL A 118 1.80 3.52 11.15
C VAL A 118 2.21 3.19 9.71
N ALA A 119 3.30 3.79 9.21
CA ALA A 119 3.80 3.51 7.86
C ALA A 119 4.22 2.04 7.66
N GLY A 120 4.86 1.43 8.67
CA GLY A 120 5.19 0.00 8.66
C GLY A 120 3.94 -0.88 8.59
N TRP A 121 2.92 -0.56 9.39
CA TRP A 121 1.66 -1.30 9.40
C TRP A 121 0.86 -1.12 8.10
N LYS A 122 0.83 0.10 7.53
CA LYS A 122 0.22 0.34 6.21
C LYS A 122 0.89 -0.49 5.10
N ARG A 123 2.22 -0.65 5.14
CA ARG A 123 2.96 -1.54 4.23
C ARG A 123 2.61 -3.02 4.45
N LYS A 124 2.47 -3.47 5.70
CA LYS A 124 1.97 -4.82 6.02
C LYS A 124 0.59 -5.05 5.36
N LEU A 125 -0.36 -4.14 5.56
CA LEU A 125 -1.70 -4.24 4.97
C LEU A 125 -1.68 -4.19 3.44
N ALA A 126 -0.82 -3.37 2.83
CA ALA A 126 -0.63 -3.37 1.38
C ALA A 126 -0.14 -4.73 0.85
N SER A 127 0.78 -5.39 1.56
CA SER A 127 1.23 -6.74 1.17
C SER A 127 0.15 -7.82 1.34
N ILE A 128 -0.73 -7.69 2.33
CA ILE A 128 -1.90 -8.56 2.50
C ILE A 128 -2.89 -8.36 1.36
N ALA A 129 -3.17 -7.10 0.99
CA ALA A 129 -4.02 -6.76 -0.13
C ALA A 129 -3.48 -7.33 -1.46
N ALA A 130 -2.16 -7.23 -1.69
CA ALA A 130 -1.52 -7.82 -2.87
C ALA A 130 -1.64 -9.35 -2.92
N ALA A 131 -1.73 -10.01 -1.77
CA ALA A 131 -1.96 -11.45 -1.67
C ALA A 131 -3.45 -11.85 -1.81
N LEU A 132 -4.34 -10.87 -2.00
CA LEU A 132 -5.78 -11.03 -2.21
C LEU A 132 -6.25 -10.24 -3.46
N PRO A 133 -5.76 -10.60 -4.67
CA PRO A 133 -5.94 -9.79 -5.88
C PRO A 133 -7.39 -9.62 -6.34
N GLU A 134 -8.30 -10.50 -5.90
CA GLU A 134 -9.72 -10.50 -6.28
C GLU A 134 -10.66 -10.23 -5.09
N VAL A 135 -10.13 -9.85 -3.93
CA VAL A 135 -10.95 -9.66 -2.72
C VAL A 135 -11.01 -8.16 -2.37
N PRO A 136 -12.09 -7.47 -2.73
CA PRO A 136 -12.33 -6.12 -2.28
C PRO A 136 -12.70 -6.13 -0.78
N PHE A 137 -12.08 -5.25 0.00
CA PHE A 137 -12.38 -5.11 1.43
C PHE A 137 -12.17 -3.69 1.93
N ARG A 138 -12.86 -3.34 3.01
CA ARG A 138 -12.60 -2.13 3.78
C ARG A 138 -11.91 -2.50 5.09
N VAL A 139 -10.90 -1.75 5.48
CA VAL A 139 -10.22 -1.94 6.77
C VAL A 139 -10.42 -0.72 7.66
N PHE A 140 -10.62 -0.98 8.94
CA PHE A 140 -10.62 0.01 10.00
C PHE A 140 -9.69 -0.43 11.14
N ALA A 141 -8.86 0.50 11.60
CA ALA A 141 -7.88 0.25 12.64
C ALA A 141 -7.93 1.34 13.72
N ALA A 142 -8.36 0.93 14.91
CA ALA A 142 -8.41 1.79 16.08
C ALA A 142 -7.02 1.90 16.71
N VAL A 143 -6.42 3.10 16.67
CA VAL A 143 -5.06 3.33 17.19
C VAL A 143 -5.04 3.90 18.61
N ALA A 144 -6.21 4.22 19.18
CA ALA A 144 -6.35 4.73 20.53
C ALA A 144 -7.27 3.82 21.40
N LYS A 145 -7.44 4.21 22.67
CA LYS A 145 -8.37 3.60 23.62
C LYS A 145 -9.59 4.49 23.79
N ASP A 146 -10.39 4.57 22.75
CA ASP A 146 -11.58 5.41 22.66
C ASP A 146 -12.74 4.62 22.03
N GLU A 147 -13.80 5.32 21.60
CA GLU A 147 -15.01 4.74 21.01
C GLU A 147 -14.75 3.81 19.81
N TYR A 148 -13.64 4.02 19.09
CA TYR A 148 -13.20 3.18 17.99
C TYR A 148 -12.59 1.85 18.47
N ARG A 149 -12.25 1.67 19.74
CA ARG A 149 -11.62 0.42 20.19
C ARG A 149 -12.66 -0.68 20.41
N LYS A 150 -12.56 -1.81 19.71
CA LYS A 150 -13.34 -3.03 20.04
C LYS A 150 -13.08 -3.44 21.50
N PRO A 151 -14.09 -3.86 22.29
CA PRO A 151 -15.46 -4.24 21.88
C PRO A 151 -16.48 -3.08 21.91
N MET A 152 -16.05 -1.82 21.94
CA MET A 152 -17.00 -0.70 22.01
C MET A 152 -17.92 -0.66 20.78
N LYS A 153 -19.20 -0.33 21.02
CA LYS A 153 -20.28 -0.41 20.02
C LYS A 153 -20.16 0.58 18.87
N ALA A 154 -19.36 1.64 18.99
CA ALA A 154 -19.30 2.68 17.94
C ALA A 154 -18.82 2.15 16.59
N PHE A 155 -18.13 1.00 16.56
CA PHE A 155 -17.76 0.33 15.31
C PHE A 155 -18.87 -0.49 14.65
N ILE A 156 -19.87 -0.88 15.43
CA ILE A 156 -21.01 -1.71 15.01
C ILE A 156 -22.26 -0.87 15.24
N ALA A 157 -22.38 0.24 14.50
CA ALA A 157 -23.69 0.82 14.24
C ALA A 157 -24.24 0.05 13.02
N VAL A 158 -25.05 -0.97 13.31
CA VAL A 158 -25.90 -1.66 12.33
C VAL A 158 -27.08 -0.77 12.01
#